data_AF-Q3ZSS6-F1
#
_entry.id   AF-Q3ZSS6-F1
#
_cell.length_a   1.000
_cell.length_b   1.000
_cell.length_c   1.000
_cell.angle_alpha   90.00
_cell.angle_beta   90.00
_cell.angle_gamma   90.00
#
_symmetry.space_group_name_H-M   'P 1'
#
loop_
_entity.id
_entity.type
_entity.pdbx_description
1 polymer ?
#
loop_
_entity_poly.entity_id
_entity_poly.type
_entity_poly.pdbx_seq_one_letter_code
_entity_poly.pdbx_strand_id
1 'polypeptide(L)'
;VNDLLRNLHSHLYRIYKTIKRYSNDYFEEMESEVKNMGCLYLKHWLYDQITINELQETEINELFEGWEQYIKKELEHFSLKHCEFYNLKENEINRIKKIHVLNKILHYNGNNSESFIKDKCIYMDYFGEGLDEFISSINKCSIEEYTYNYCKELKEFLNTCKDDNEFSGISIYDENTKSEAETARKYFLFSEKYKNEQLYMYVKDRELLNFVKTSHFLSNKSPTIAATS
;
A
#
# COMPACT_ATOMS: atom_id res chain seq x y z
N VAL A 1 1.98 16.76 17.82
CA VAL A 1 1.92 15.31 18.14
C VAL A 1 0.63 14.85 18.85
N ASN A 2 0.26 15.38 20.02
CA ASN A 2 -0.89 14.88 20.81
C ASN A 2 -2.25 14.83 20.09
N ASP A 3 -2.60 15.87 19.33
CA ASP A 3 -3.86 15.86 18.56
C ASP A 3 -3.87 14.77 17.49
N LEU A 4 -2.72 14.51 16.85
CA LEU A 4 -2.56 13.46 15.85
C LEU A 4 -2.72 12.07 16.46
N LEU A 5 -2.15 11.84 17.66
CA LEU A 5 -2.35 10.61 18.43
C LEU A 5 -3.83 10.38 18.78
N ARG A 6 -4.54 11.43 19.23
CA ARG A 6 -5.98 11.35 19.53
C ARG A 6 -6.78 10.98 18.28
N ASN A 7 -6.47 11.59 17.15
CA ASN A 7 -7.14 11.29 15.88
C ASN A 7 -6.83 9.87 15.39
N LEU A 8 -5.56 9.44 15.48
CA LEU A 8 -5.14 8.07 15.16
C LEU A 8 -5.91 7.05 15.99
N HIS A 9 -6.01 7.26 17.30
CA HIS A 9 -6.79 6.39 18.18
C HIS A 9 -8.28 6.35 17.77
N SER A 10 -8.88 7.51 17.48
CA SER A 10 -10.28 7.60 17.07
C SER A 10 -10.57 6.86 15.76
N HIS A 11 -9.73 7.04 14.74
CA HIS A 11 -9.90 6.35 13.46
C HIS A 11 -9.71 4.84 13.60
N LEU A 12 -8.72 4.42 14.38
CA LEU A 12 -8.48 3.00 14.65
C LEU A 12 -9.64 2.35 15.38
N TYR A 13 -10.20 3.04 16.38
CA TYR A 13 -11.39 2.56 17.10
C TYR A 13 -12.58 2.34 16.15
N ARG A 14 -12.80 3.23 15.18
CA ARG A 14 -13.87 3.10 14.17
C ARG A 14 -13.66 1.89 13.27
N ILE A 15 -12.46 1.72 12.71
CA ILE A 15 -12.09 0.54 11.91
C ILE A 15 -12.35 -0.73 12.71
N TYR A 16 -11.90 -0.76 13.96
CA TYR A 16 -12.07 -1.90 14.84
C TYR A 16 -13.55 -2.23 15.11
N LYS A 17 -14.37 -1.23 15.44
CA LYS A 17 -15.80 -1.40 15.69
C LYS A 17 -16.52 -2.04 14.50
N THR A 18 -16.17 -1.62 13.29
CA THR A 18 -16.67 -2.21 12.05
C THR A 18 -16.19 -3.65 11.86
N ILE A 19 -14.89 -3.94 12.03
CA ILE A 19 -14.33 -5.29 11.85
C ILE A 19 -15.01 -6.31 12.77
N LYS A 20 -15.20 -5.96 14.05
CA LYS A 20 -15.80 -6.87 15.06
C LYS A 20 -17.32 -6.86 15.09
N ARG A 21 -17.98 -6.06 14.25
CA ARG A 21 -19.44 -5.97 14.18
C ARG A 21 -20.11 -5.61 15.51
N TYR A 22 -19.41 -4.86 16.37
CA TYR A 22 -20.02 -4.39 17.62
C TYR A 22 -21.09 -3.31 17.37
N SER A 23 -20.96 -2.59 16.26
CA SER A 23 -21.90 -1.61 15.73
C SER A 23 -21.44 -1.30 14.29
N ASN A 24 -22.32 -1.42 13.28
CA ASN A 24 -21.92 -1.14 11.89
C ASN A 24 -22.09 0.35 11.51
N ASP A 25 -22.37 1.20 12.51
CA ASP A 25 -22.81 2.59 12.34
C ASP A 25 -21.80 3.53 11.64
N TYR A 26 -20.53 3.11 11.49
CA TYR A 26 -19.49 3.94 10.88
C TYR A 26 -19.26 3.67 9.39
N PHE A 27 -19.38 2.41 8.96
CA PHE A 27 -18.95 1.97 7.62
C PHE A 27 -19.85 0.84 7.09
N GLU A 28 -21.18 0.99 7.22
CA GLU A 28 -22.14 -0.10 7.00
C GLU A 28 -22.02 -0.77 5.62
N GLU A 29 -21.87 0.05 4.58
CA GLU A 29 -21.75 -0.41 3.18
C GLU A 29 -20.32 -0.77 2.77
N MET A 30 -19.32 -0.47 3.62
CA MET A 30 -17.89 -0.65 3.32
C MET A 30 -17.21 -1.66 4.26
N GLU A 31 -17.97 -2.50 4.96
CA GLU A 31 -17.45 -3.46 5.95
C GLU A 31 -16.34 -4.35 5.37
N SER A 32 -16.54 -4.90 4.16
CA SER A 32 -15.56 -5.76 3.48
C SER A 32 -14.28 -4.99 3.16
N GLU A 33 -14.40 -3.77 2.63
CA GLU A 33 -13.26 -2.94 2.30
C GLU A 33 -12.47 -2.55 3.55
N VAL A 34 -13.15 -2.11 4.61
CA VAL A 34 -12.51 -1.73 5.88
C VAL A 34 -11.79 -2.91 6.52
N LYS A 35 -12.34 -4.12 6.42
CA LYS A 35 -11.68 -5.35 6.91
C LYS A 35 -10.38 -5.65 6.18
N ASN A 36 -10.32 -5.41 4.87
CA ASN A 36 -9.16 -5.75 4.04
C ASN A 36 -8.15 -4.62 3.93
N MET A 37 -8.59 -3.36 3.92
CA MET A 37 -7.78 -2.18 3.60
C MET A 37 -7.74 -1.13 4.70
N GLY A 38 -8.58 -1.23 5.74
CA GLY A 38 -8.73 -0.19 6.76
C GLY A 38 -7.41 0.21 7.43
N CYS A 39 -6.57 -0.77 7.80
CA CYS A 39 -5.25 -0.48 8.36
C CYS A 39 -4.34 0.24 7.37
N LEU A 40 -4.33 -0.18 6.10
CA LEU A 40 -3.53 0.46 5.06
C LEU A 40 -3.97 1.90 4.82
N TYR A 41 -5.29 2.16 4.80
CA TYR A 41 -5.83 3.51 4.67
C TYR A 41 -5.49 4.38 5.88
N LEU A 42 -5.54 3.83 7.09
CA LEU A 42 -5.16 4.56 8.30
C LEU A 42 -3.67 4.92 8.31
N LYS A 43 -2.80 4.00 7.87
CA LYS A 43 -1.37 4.25 7.68
C LYS A 43 -1.12 5.36 6.67
N HIS A 44 -1.77 5.26 5.50
CA HIS A 44 -1.66 6.30 4.49
C HIS A 44 -2.10 7.67 5.02
N TRP A 45 -3.24 7.74 5.72
CA TRP A 45 -3.71 8.97 6.35
C TRP A 45 -2.69 9.52 7.36
N LEU A 46 -2.15 8.67 8.23
CA LEU A 46 -1.17 9.09 9.24
C LEU A 46 0.07 9.69 8.57
N TYR A 47 0.59 9.02 7.54
CA TYR A 47 1.75 9.48 6.78
C TYR A 47 1.47 10.77 6.00
N ASP A 48 0.25 10.97 5.50
CA ASP A 48 -0.17 12.26 4.95
C ASP A 48 -0.17 13.36 6.00
N GLN A 49 -0.71 13.09 7.20
CA GLN A 49 -0.68 14.06 8.28
C GLN A 49 0.73 14.40 8.73
N ILE A 50 1.66 13.44 8.78
CA ILE A 50 3.06 13.70 9.12
C ILE A 50 3.67 14.69 8.13
N THR A 51 3.48 14.48 6.82
CA THR A 51 4.01 15.38 5.78
C THR A 51 3.30 16.74 5.76
N ILE A 52 1.96 16.78 5.86
CA ILE A 52 1.18 18.03 5.81
C ILE A 52 1.51 18.94 6.99
N ASN A 53 1.74 18.37 8.17
CA ASN A 53 2.12 19.14 9.36
C ASN A 53 3.63 19.36 9.46
N GLU A 54 4.41 18.94 8.45
CA GLU A 54 5.88 19.12 8.39
C GLU A 54 6.60 18.68 9.68
N LEU A 55 6.14 17.58 10.28
CA LEU A 55 6.66 17.09 11.55
C LEU A 55 8.15 16.76 11.41
N GLN A 56 8.94 17.23 12.36
CA GLN A 56 10.37 16.93 12.42
C GLN A 56 10.60 15.50 12.93
N GLU A 57 11.77 14.94 12.66
CA GLU A 57 12.14 13.58 13.06
C GLU A 57 11.93 13.33 14.58
N THR A 58 12.17 14.33 15.44
CA THR A 58 11.90 14.21 16.88
C THR A 58 10.41 14.05 17.18
N GLU A 59 9.54 14.79 16.49
CA GLU A 59 8.09 14.72 16.66
C GLU A 59 7.51 13.43 16.06
N ILE A 60 8.10 12.93 14.97
CA ILE A 60 7.77 11.63 14.38
C ILE A 60 8.10 10.51 15.38
N ASN A 61 9.27 10.56 16.02
CA ASN A 61 9.63 9.60 17.07
C ASN A 61 8.66 9.67 18.26
N GLU A 62 8.33 10.88 18.75
CA GLU A 62 7.33 11.07 19.80
C GLU A 62 5.96 10.49 19.42
N LEU A 63 5.55 10.64 18.16
CA LEU A 63 4.29 10.08 17.63
C LEU A 63 4.29 8.54 17.69
N PHE A 64 5.36 7.88 17.23
CA PHE A 64 5.43 6.42 17.25
C PHE A 64 5.62 5.86 18.68
N GLU A 65 6.35 6.57 19.55
CA GLU A 65 6.44 6.23 20.97
C GLU A 65 5.07 6.34 21.65
N GLY A 66 4.32 7.41 21.39
CA GLY A 66 2.97 7.58 21.90
C GLY A 66 2.01 6.49 21.43
N TRP A 67 2.13 6.06 20.16
CA TRP A 67 1.41 4.91 19.64
C TRP A 67 1.72 3.63 20.45
N GLU A 68 3.00 3.28 20.60
CA GLU A 68 3.43 2.05 21.30
C GLU A 68 3.07 2.06 22.78
N GLN A 69 3.21 3.20 23.45
CA GLN A 69 3.03 3.30 24.90
C GLN A 69 1.58 3.37 25.32
N TYR A 70 0.72 4.02 24.53
CA TYR A 70 -0.66 4.32 24.94
C TYR A 70 -1.67 3.53 24.10
N ILE A 71 -1.65 3.73 22.79
CA ILE A 71 -2.72 3.22 21.92
C ILE A 71 -2.60 1.71 21.77
N LYS A 72 -1.41 1.18 21.46
CA LYS A 72 -1.21 -0.26 21.26
C LYS A 72 -1.53 -1.06 22.51
N LYS A 73 -1.12 -0.61 23.69
CA LYS A 73 -1.40 -1.29 24.97
C LYS A 73 -2.90 -1.33 25.28
N GLU A 74 -3.61 -0.24 24.99
CA GLU A 74 -5.07 -0.20 25.15
C GLU A 74 -5.75 -1.22 24.23
N LEU A 75 -5.32 -1.34 22.97
CA LEU A 75 -5.86 -2.34 22.04
C LEU A 75 -5.54 -3.79 22.43
N GLU A 76 -4.34 -4.04 22.96
CA GLU A 76 -3.96 -5.35 23.48
C GLU A 76 -4.85 -5.77 24.64
N HIS A 77 -5.17 -4.85 25.55
CA HIS A 77 -6.10 -5.08 26.65
C HIS A 77 -7.48 -5.55 26.15
N PHE A 78 -7.95 -4.99 25.04
CA PHE A 78 -9.24 -5.36 24.46
C PHE A 78 -9.15 -6.59 23.54
N SER A 79 -7.95 -7.10 23.19
CA SER A 79 -7.67 -8.18 22.19
C SER A 79 -7.88 -7.78 20.71
N LEU A 80 -7.49 -6.56 20.34
CA LEU A 80 -7.95 -5.89 19.09
C LEU A 80 -6.91 -5.80 17.99
N LYS A 81 -5.87 -6.61 18.05
CA LYS A 81 -4.70 -6.43 17.18
C LYS A 81 -5.03 -6.69 15.71
N HIS A 82 -5.06 -5.63 14.90
CA HIS A 82 -5.22 -5.69 13.44
C HIS A 82 -4.28 -4.76 12.68
N CYS A 83 -3.93 -3.59 13.24
CA CYS A 83 -2.99 -2.65 12.62
C CYS A 83 -1.72 -2.52 13.47
N GLU A 84 -0.54 -2.68 12.86
CA GLU A 84 0.75 -2.35 13.48
C GLU A 84 1.32 -1.09 12.84
N PHE A 85 1.92 -0.19 13.64
CA PHE A 85 2.63 0.98 13.15
C PHE A 85 4.09 0.85 13.56
N TYR A 86 4.99 0.83 12.58
CA TYR A 86 6.42 0.76 12.84
C TYR A 86 7.01 2.17 12.89
N ASN A 87 8.00 2.40 13.76
CA ASN A 87 8.68 3.69 13.83
C ASN A 87 9.53 3.89 12.55
N LEU A 88 9.04 4.72 11.64
CA LEU A 88 9.65 5.05 10.36
C LEU A 88 10.24 6.46 10.41
N LYS A 89 11.38 6.64 9.73
CA LYS A 89 11.98 7.96 9.50
C LYS A 89 11.16 8.76 8.48
N GLU A 90 11.33 10.08 8.48
CA GLU A 90 10.63 10.96 7.53
C GLU A 90 10.83 10.52 6.05
N ASN A 91 12.06 10.17 5.67
CA ASN A 91 12.36 9.72 4.32
C ASN A 91 11.71 8.36 3.98
N GLU A 92 11.63 7.45 4.95
CA GLU A 92 10.95 6.15 4.81
C GLU A 92 9.43 6.33 4.65
N ILE A 93 8.85 7.26 5.41
CA ILE A 93 7.45 7.67 5.29
C ILE A 93 7.18 8.20 3.88
N ASN A 94 8.01 9.12 3.39
CA ASN A 94 7.86 9.67 2.04
C ASN A 94 7.93 8.59 0.97
N ARG A 95 8.77 7.57 1.15
CA ARG A 95 8.89 6.44 0.21
C ARG A 95 7.65 5.55 0.23
N ILE A 96 7.19 5.09 1.39
CA ILE A 96 6.02 4.20 1.47
C ILE A 96 4.74 4.89 0.98
N LYS A 97 4.62 6.21 1.20
CA LYS A 97 3.49 7.01 0.66
C LYS A 97 3.39 6.93 -0.86
N LYS A 98 4.51 6.99 -1.58
CA LYS A 98 4.50 6.88 -3.06
C LYS A 98 3.95 5.52 -3.51
N ILE A 99 4.25 4.45 -2.76
CA ILE A 99 3.72 3.11 -3.01
C ILE A 99 2.21 3.05 -2.74
N HIS A 100 1.73 3.69 -1.68
CA HIS A 100 0.29 3.78 -1.39
C HIS A 100 -0.46 4.55 -2.50
N VAL A 101 0.12 5.66 -2.97
CA VAL A 101 -0.43 6.45 -4.08
C VAL A 101 -0.47 5.64 -5.37
N LEU A 102 0.59 4.90 -5.69
CA LEU A 102 0.61 3.96 -6.83
C LEU A 102 -0.55 2.97 -6.76
N ASN A 103 -0.72 2.30 -5.62
CA ASN A 103 -1.81 1.34 -5.41
C ASN A 103 -3.18 1.99 -5.59
N LYS A 104 -3.35 3.22 -5.10
CA LYS A 104 -4.60 3.99 -5.25
C LYS A 104 -4.87 4.34 -6.71
N ILE A 105 -3.90 4.89 -7.44
CA ILE A 105 -4.03 5.19 -8.88
C ILE A 105 -4.47 3.94 -9.65
N LEU A 106 -3.81 2.82 -9.37
CA LEU A 106 -4.12 1.53 -10.00
C LEU A 106 -5.53 1.01 -9.67
N HIS A 107 -6.02 1.28 -8.46
CA HIS A 107 -7.37 0.89 -8.06
C HIS A 107 -8.44 1.73 -8.75
N TYR A 108 -8.30 3.07 -8.73
CA TYR A 108 -9.27 3.99 -9.31
C TYR A 108 -9.37 3.86 -10.84
N ASN A 109 -8.24 3.67 -11.53
CA ASN A 109 -8.24 3.50 -12.98
C ASN A 109 -8.93 2.21 -13.43
N GLY A 110 -8.84 1.14 -12.62
CA GLY A 110 -9.58 -0.08 -12.87
C GLY A 110 -11.11 0.08 -12.78
N ASN A 111 -11.60 1.14 -12.13
CA ASN A 111 -13.02 1.33 -11.82
C ASN A 111 -13.67 2.50 -12.61
N ASN A 112 -12.93 3.53 -13.04
CA ASN A 112 -13.48 4.73 -13.71
C ASN A 112 -12.59 5.21 -14.88
N SER A 113 -12.76 4.63 -16.07
CA SER A 113 -11.88 4.89 -17.24
C SER A 113 -12.06 6.26 -17.92
N GLU A 114 -13.21 6.92 -17.81
CA GLU A 114 -13.48 8.15 -18.59
C GLU A 114 -12.90 9.45 -17.98
N SER A 115 -12.75 9.54 -16.65
CA SER A 115 -12.30 10.78 -15.98
C SER A 115 -10.77 10.96 -15.95
N PHE A 116 -10.02 9.86 -15.97
CA PHE A 116 -8.55 9.86 -15.88
C PHE A 116 -7.85 10.45 -17.12
N ILE A 117 -8.54 10.45 -18.27
CA ILE A 117 -7.96 10.81 -19.57
C ILE A 117 -7.58 12.31 -19.64
N LYS A 118 -8.24 13.19 -18.87
CA LYS A 118 -7.99 14.65 -18.92
C LYS A 118 -6.74 15.11 -18.17
N ASP A 119 -6.37 14.45 -17.08
CA ASP A 119 -5.26 14.85 -16.19
C ASP A 119 -4.05 13.92 -16.27
N LYS A 120 -3.98 13.14 -17.36
CA LYS A 120 -3.05 12.01 -17.57
C LYS A 120 -1.61 12.36 -17.18
N CYS A 121 -1.08 13.52 -17.54
CA CYS A 121 0.33 13.87 -17.28
C CYS A 121 0.70 13.92 -15.79
N ILE A 122 -0.08 14.59 -14.93
CA ILE A 122 0.25 14.75 -13.50
C ILE A 122 0.20 13.40 -12.78
N TYR A 123 -0.83 12.58 -13.07
CA TYR A 123 -0.95 11.25 -12.49
C TYR A 123 0.14 10.28 -12.97
N MET A 124 0.74 10.51 -14.14
CA MET A 124 1.83 9.67 -14.65
C MET A 124 3.16 9.88 -13.94
N ASP A 125 3.48 11.11 -13.54
CA ASP A 125 4.71 11.35 -12.76
C ASP A 125 4.62 10.65 -11.40
N TYR A 126 3.47 10.77 -10.71
CA TYR A 126 3.22 10.04 -9.46
C TYR A 126 3.21 8.52 -9.65
N PHE A 127 2.69 8.03 -10.78
CA PHE A 127 2.73 6.61 -11.10
C PHE A 127 4.18 6.12 -11.26
N GLY A 128 4.98 6.82 -12.07
CA GLY A 128 6.38 6.48 -12.34
C GLY A 128 7.21 6.48 -11.07
N GLU A 129 7.13 7.55 -10.29
CA GLU A 129 7.81 7.66 -9.00
C GLU A 129 7.39 6.56 -8.02
N GLY A 130 6.09 6.25 -7.96
CA GLY A 130 5.56 5.18 -7.12
C GLY A 130 6.06 3.79 -7.53
N LEU A 131 6.12 3.52 -8.83
CA LEU A 131 6.62 2.26 -9.38
C LEU A 131 8.13 2.09 -9.16
N ASP A 132 8.89 3.17 -9.36
CA ASP A 132 10.32 3.19 -9.08
C ASP A 132 10.61 2.95 -7.60
N GLU A 133 9.85 3.60 -6.73
CA GLU A 133 9.97 3.44 -5.29
C GLU A 133 9.57 2.02 -4.85
N PHE A 134 8.51 1.46 -5.42
CA PHE A 134 8.07 0.10 -5.13
C PHE A 134 9.16 -0.93 -5.47
N ILE A 135 9.73 -0.86 -6.69
CA ILE A 135 10.82 -1.74 -7.12
C ILE A 135 12.08 -1.53 -6.27
N SER A 136 12.45 -0.28 -6.00
CA SER A 136 13.59 0.03 -5.12
C SER A 136 13.40 -0.56 -3.73
N SER A 137 12.18 -0.51 -3.20
CA SER A 137 11.84 -1.00 -1.87
C SER A 137 11.87 -2.52 -1.79
N ILE A 138 11.35 -3.22 -2.81
CA ILE A 138 11.49 -4.69 -2.91
C ILE A 138 12.97 -5.07 -2.90
N ASN A 139 13.77 -4.44 -3.76
CA ASN A 139 15.20 -4.74 -3.87
C ASN A 139 15.97 -4.47 -2.57
N LYS A 140 15.69 -3.34 -1.91
CA LYS A 140 16.29 -2.99 -0.61
C LYS A 140 15.91 -4.02 0.46
N CYS A 141 14.62 -4.31 0.60
CA CYS A 141 14.11 -5.21 1.64
C CYS A 141 14.29 -6.70 1.37
N SER A 142 14.76 -7.07 0.17
CA SER A 142 15.28 -8.40 -0.15
C SER A 142 16.64 -8.66 0.47
N ILE A 143 17.44 -7.61 0.69
CA ILE A 143 18.82 -7.69 1.16
C ILE A 143 18.90 -7.36 2.65
N GLU A 144 18.11 -6.40 3.12
CA GLU A 144 18.10 -5.97 4.51
C GLU A 144 17.37 -6.94 5.45
N GLU A 145 17.82 -7.01 6.71
CA GLU A 145 17.23 -7.88 7.72
C GLU A 145 15.78 -7.49 8.05
N TYR A 146 14.98 -8.50 8.43
CA TYR A 146 13.58 -8.40 8.85
C TYR A 146 13.32 -7.45 10.04
N THR A 147 14.38 -6.97 10.70
CA THR A 147 14.33 -6.10 11.87
C THR A 147 14.10 -4.63 11.51
N TYR A 148 14.43 -4.22 10.28
CA TYR A 148 14.27 -2.84 9.83
C TYR A 148 12.80 -2.50 9.60
N ASN A 149 12.34 -1.45 10.29
CA ASN A 149 10.92 -1.08 10.37
C ASN A 149 10.29 -0.78 9.01
N TYR A 150 11.02 -0.14 8.09
CA TYR A 150 10.56 0.09 6.73
C TYR A 150 10.22 -1.20 5.99
N CYS A 151 11.02 -2.25 6.14
CA CYS A 151 10.78 -3.52 5.47
C CYS A 151 9.63 -4.32 6.08
N LYS A 152 9.35 -4.11 7.37
CA LYS A 152 8.12 -4.64 8.00
C LYS A 152 6.89 -3.94 7.43
N GLU A 153 6.94 -2.61 7.32
CA GLU A 153 5.88 -1.82 6.71
C GLU A 153 5.60 -2.25 5.26
N LEU A 154 6.66 -2.38 4.45
CA LEU A 154 6.53 -2.87 3.08
C LEU A 154 5.94 -4.28 3.04
N LYS A 155 6.35 -5.19 3.94
CA LYS A 155 5.80 -6.55 3.97
C LYS A 155 4.30 -6.55 4.27
N GLU A 156 3.82 -5.71 5.18
CA GLU A 156 2.38 -5.60 5.45
C GLU A 156 1.62 -5.06 4.23
N PHE A 157 2.19 -4.07 3.52
CA PHE A 157 1.65 -3.60 2.26
C PHE A 157 1.54 -4.74 1.22
N LEU A 158 2.63 -5.49 1.03
CA LEU A 158 2.66 -6.62 0.09
C LEU A 158 1.61 -7.67 0.44
N ASN A 159 1.51 -8.05 1.72
CA ASN A 159 0.51 -9.00 2.21
C ASN A 159 -0.93 -8.52 1.99
N THR A 160 -1.18 -7.22 2.17
CA THR A 160 -2.49 -6.62 1.90
C THR A 160 -2.85 -6.73 0.41
N CYS A 161 -1.85 -6.69 -0.48
CA CYS A 161 -2.04 -6.80 -1.92
C CYS A 161 -1.93 -8.23 -2.45
N LYS A 162 -1.71 -9.24 -1.59
CA LYS A 162 -1.72 -10.66 -2.01
C LYS A 162 -3.15 -11.10 -2.39
N ASP A 163 -3.22 -12.16 -3.19
CA ASP A 163 -4.43 -12.96 -3.40
C ASP A 163 -5.70 -12.19 -3.78
N ASP A 164 -5.66 -11.44 -4.89
CA ASP A 164 -6.85 -10.80 -5.49
C ASP A 164 -7.72 -9.95 -4.56
N ASN A 165 -7.14 -9.35 -3.50
CA ASN A 165 -7.87 -8.42 -2.63
C ASN A 165 -8.55 -7.33 -3.45
N GLU A 166 -9.86 -7.42 -3.73
CA GLU A 166 -10.58 -6.63 -4.76
C GLU A 166 -10.46 -5.10 -4.61
N PHE A 167 -10.13 -4.64 -3.40
CA PHE A 167 -9.97 -3.25 -2.99
C PHE A 167 -8.55 -2.68 -3.23
N SER A 168 -7.55 -3.51 -3.53
CA SER A 168 -6.23 -3.02 -3.96
C SER A 168 -6.22 -2.62 -5.46
N GLY A 169 -5.25 -1.82 -5.88
CA GLY A 169 -4.97 -1.60 -7.31
C GLY A 169 -4.05 -2.67 -7.89
N ILE A 170 -3.30 -3.32 -7.01
CA ILE A 170 -2.25 -4.28 -7.31
C ILE A 170 -2.64 -5.65 -6.78
N SER A 171 -2.44 -6.71 -7.57
CA SER A 171 -2.36 -8.08 -7.04
C SER A 171 -0.93 -8.59 -7.10
N ILE A 172 -0.52 -9.28 -6.04
CA ILE A 172 0.80 -9.90 -5.88
C ILE A 172 0.62 -11.40 -5.72
N TYR A 173 1.38 -12.18 -6.48
CA TYR A 173 1.40 -13.64 -6.41
C TYR A 173 2.82 -14.17 -6.30
N ASP A 174 2.93 -15.34 -5.68
CA ASP A 174 4.20 -16.07 -5.54
C ASP A 174 4.50 -16.95 -6.79
N GLU A 175 3.52 -17.10 -7.69
CA GLU A 175 3.62 -17.84 -8.95
C GLU A 175 3.00 -17.07 -10.13
N ASN A 176 3.46 -17.35 -11.36
CA ASN A 176 2.88 -16.80 -12.59
C ASN A 176 1.60 -17.55 -12.98
N THR A 177 0.54 -17.40 -12.19
CA THR A 177 -0.68 -18.22 -12.28
C THR A 177 -1.80 -17.60 -13.10
N LYS A 178 -1.66 -16.35 -13.54
CA LYS A 178 -2.71 -15.65 -14.30
C LYS A 178 -2.45 -15.69 -15.80
N SER A 179 -3.07 -16.66 -16.47
CA SER A 179 -3.37 -16.59 -17.91
C SER A 179 -4.61 -15.71 -18.14
N GLU A 180 -4.93 -15.40 -19.41
CA GLU A 180 -5.99 -14.50 -19.89
C GLU A 180 -7.42 -14.82 -19.38
N ALA A 181 -7.68 -14.75 -18.08
CA ALA A 181 -8.98 -14.99 -17.48
C ALA A 181 -9.92 -13.77 -17.66
N GLU A 182 -11.21 -14.04 -17.86
CA GLU A 182 -12.25 -13.06 -18.19
C GLU A 182 -12.69 -12.15 -17.02
N THR A 183 -12.07 -12.23 -15.83
CA THR A 183 -12.39 -11.35 -14.68
C THR A 183 -11.15 -10.86 -13.92
N ALA A 184 -11.28 -9.68 -13.29
CA ALA A 184 -10.34 -8.84 -12.51
C ALA A 184 -8.82 -9.20 -12.48
N ARG A 185 -7.97 -8.19 -12.79
CA ARG A 185 -6.50 -8.18 -12.59
C ARG A 185 -5.70 -9.20 -13.40
N LYS A 186 -5.82 -9.13 -14.72
CA LYS A 186 -5.20 -10.06 -15.68
C LYS A 186 -3.89 -9.58 -16.30
N TYR A 187 -3.52 -8.32 -16.11
CA TYR A 187 -2.42 -7.72 -16.85
C TYR A 187 -1.13 -7.77 -16.04
N PHE A 188 -0.22 -8.66 -16.44
CA PHE A 188 1.13 -8.73 -15.89
C PHE A 188 1.87 -7.41 -16.13
N LEU A 189 2.30 -6.78 -15.05
CA LEU A 189 3.07 -5.53 -15.08
C LEU A 189 4.57 -5.80 -15.04
N PHE A 190 5.04 -6.46 -13.97
CA PHE A 190 6.44 -6.86 -13.81
C PHE A 190 6.56 -7.98 -12.76
N SER A 191 7.76 -8.56 -12.69
CA SER A 191 8.13 -9.51 -11.64
C SER A 191 9.47 -9.08 -11.02
N GLU A 192 9.60 -9.26 -9.71
CA GLU A 192 10.82 -8.92 -8.97
C GLU A 192 11.06 -9.95 -7.87
N LYS A 193 12.33 -10.26 -7.59
CA LYS A 193 12.67 -11.22 -6.55
C LYS A 193 12.58 -10.55 -5.18
N TYR A 194 11.69 -11.05 -4.31
CA TYR A 194 11.60 -10.64 -2.93
C TYR A 194 12.12 -11.75 -2.01
N LYS A 195 13.33 -11.54 -1.48
CA LYS A 195 14.05 -12.56 -0.70
C LYS A 195 14.24 -13.85 -1.51
N ASN A 196 13.63 -14.95 -1.11
CA ASN A 196 13.73 -16.25 -1.78
C ASN A 196 12.52 -16.55 -2.67
N GLU A 197 11.55 -15.63 -2.74
CA GLU A 197 10.31 -15.80 -3.48
C GLU A 197 10.29 -14.86 -4.70
N GLN A 198 9.68 -15.32 -5.78
CA GLN A 198 9.46 -14.50 -6.96
C GLN A 198 8.09 -13.83 -6.84
N LEU A 199 8.04 -12.51 -6.81
CA LEU A 199 6.77 -11.79 -6.82
C LEU A 199 6.36 -11.47 -8.24
N TYR A 200 5.09 -11.70 -8.55
CA TYR A 200 4.45 -11.32 -9.81
C TYR A 200 3.37 -10.29 -9.55
N MET A 201 3.48 -9.12 -10.18
CA MET A 201 2.56 -8.00 -10.01
C MET A 201 1.60 -7.88 -11.20
N TYR A 202 0.30 -7.78 -10.90
CA TYR A 202 -0.77 -7.65 -11.88
C TYR A 202 -1.68 -6.45 -11.62
N VAL A 203 -2.25 -5.90 -12.69
CA VAL A 203 -3.14 -4.73 -12.68
C VAL A 203 -4.45 -4.99 -13.44
N LYS A 204 -5.47 -4.16 -13.20
CA LYS A 204 -6.81 -4.27 -13.85
C LYS A 204 -6.88 -3.60 -15.23
N ASP A 205 -6.02 -2.62 -15.51
CA ASP A 205 -6.16 -1.71 -16.66
C ASP A 205 -5.13 -2.00 -17.77
N ARG A 206 -5.65 -2.31 -18.98
CA ARG A 206 -4.84 -2.58 -20.18
C ARG A 206 -4.20 -1.33 -20.77
N GLU A 207 -4.92 -0.21 -20.75
CA GLU A 207 -4.45 1.04 -21.35
C GLU A 207 -3.30 1.60 -20.55
N LEU A 208 -3.44 1.59 -19.22
CA LEU A 208 -2.35 1.91 -18.32
C LEU A 208 -1.16 0.96 -18.51
N LEU A 209 -1.39 -0.35 -18.60
CA LEU A 209 -0.31 -1.30 -18.85
C LEU A 209 0.44 -0.98 -20.16
N ASN A 210 -0.30 -0.78 -21.25
CA ASN A 210 0.28 -0.50 -22.57
C ASN A 210 1.07 0.81 -22.56
N PHE A 211 0.56 1.82 -21.86
CA PHE A 211 1.25 3.08 -21.67
C PHE A 211 2.55 2.89 -20.89
N VAL A 212 2.51 2.19 -19.75
CA VAL A 212 3.69 1.97 -18.92
C VAL A 212 4.76 1.16 -19.66
N LYS A 213 4.37 0.13 -20.41
CA LYS A 213 5.30 -0.67 -21.24
C LYS A 213 5.97 0.14 -22.36
N THR A 214 5.31 1.16 -22.88
CA THR A 214 5.84 2.05 -23.92
C THR A 214 6.54 3.28 -23.36
N SER A 215 6.39 3.54 -22.05
CA SER A 215 7.05 4.62 -21.33
C SER A 215 8.47 4.26 -20.89
N HIS A 216 9.26 5.28 -20.54
CA HIS A 216 10.62 5.13 -20.05
C HIS A 216 10.71 4.44 -18.66
N PHE A 217 9.60 4.33 -17.93
CA PHE A 217 9.56 3.76 -16.57
C PHE A 217 9.94 2.27 -16.52
N LEU A 218 9.50 1.49 -17.51
CA LEU A 218 9.85 0.07 -17.63
C LEU A 218 10.83 -0.22 -18.76
N SER A 219 10.97 0.65 -19.77
CA SER A 219 11.86 0.38 -20.91
C SER A 219 13.34 0.25 -20.54
N ASN A 220 13.75 0.85 -19.42
CA ASN A 220 15.13 0.81 -18.92
C ASN A 220 15.36 -0.26 -17.84
N LYS A 221 14.30 -0.91 -17.37
CA LYS A 221 14.35 -1.99 -16.39
C LYS A 221 14.14 -3.28 -17.18
N SER A 222 15.22 -3.92 -17.61
CA SER A 222 15.17 -5.17 -18.39
C SER A 222 14.07 -6.07 -17.85
N PRO A 223 13.00 -6.32 -18.62
CA PRO A 223 12.03 -7.29 -18.19
C PRO A 223 12.74 -8.64 -18.34
N THR A 224 12.90 -9.37 -17.24
CA THR A 224 12.98 -10.83 -17.32
C THR A 224 11.61 -11.27 -17.82
N ILE A 225 11.36 -11.08 -19.12
CA ILE A 225 10.23 -11.65 -19.82
C ILE A 225 10.54 -13.13 -19.81
N ALA A 226 9.92 -13.86 -18.88
CA ALA A 226 9.67 -15.26 -19.14
C ALA A 226 8.74 -15.28 -20.37
N ALA A 227 9.35 -15.33 -21.55
CA ALA A 227 8.66 -15.63 -22.78
C ALA A 227 8.13 -17.05 -22.62
N THR A 228 6.84 -17.21 -22.38
CA THR A 228 6.18 -18.50 -22.50
C THR A 228 5.70 -18.61 -23.93
N SER A 229 6.39 -19.45 -24.69
CA SER A 229 5.93 -20.07 -25.95
C SER A 229 4.68 -20.91 -25.73
#